data_AF-A0A958S363-F1
#
_entry.id   AF-A0A958S363-F1
#
_cell.length_a   1.000
_cell.length_b   1.000
_cell.length_c   1.000
_cell.angle_alpha   90.00
_cell.angle_beta   90.00
_cell.angle_gamma   90.00
#
_symmetry.space_group_name_H-M   'P 1'
#
loop_
_entity.id
_entity.type
_entity.pdbx_description
1 polymer ?
#
loop_
_entity_poly.entity_id
_entity_poly.type
_entity_poly.pdbx_seq_one_letter_code
_entity_poly.pdbx_strand_id
1 'polypeptide(L)'
;MKKIILLCAAVVSLVACEYNHSELPKPKEQNNSNNSNQITYNGHTKRLFDTYCISCHAPGATQANFPLTTYQEVSAYSSQGGLIQIRVLDFGNMPPTGSASGQLTQAEKDTLQLWLDQGALEQ
;
A
#
# COMPACT_ATOMS: atom_id res chain seq x y z
N MET A 1 -59.32 -10.04 -44.97
CA MET A 1 -58.28 -9.24 -45.66
C MET A 1 -58.18 -7.95 -44.88
N LYS A 2 -57.10 -7.50 -44.23
CA LYS A 2 -55.68 -7.46 -44.55
C LYS A 2 -54.93 -7.26 -43.20
N LYS A 3 -53.75 -7.85 -43.04
CA LYS A 3 -52.83 -7.65 -41.90
C LYS A 3 -52.06 -6.33 -42.04
N ILE A 4 -51.48 -5.83 -40.95
CA ILE A 4 -50.26 -4.96 -40.76
C ILE A 4 -50.52 -4.13 -39.47
N ILE A 5 -49.99 -4.47 -38.28
CA ILE A 5 -48.62 -4.38 -37.71
C ILE A 5 -48.18 -2.91 -37.46
N LEU A 6 -47.50 -2.71 -36.30
CA LEU A 6 -46.75 -1.53 -35.78
C LEU A 6 -47.55 -0.54 -34.91
N LEU A 7 -47.10 -0.03 -33.76
CA LEU A 7 -45.90 -0.20 -32.92
C LEU A 7 -46.04 0.77 -31.71
N CYS A 8 -45.58 0.39 -30.50
CA CYS A 8 -45.12 1.26 -29.38
C CYS A 8 -46.11 2.29 -28.77
N ALA A 9 -46.05 2.75 -27.53
CA ALA A 9 -45.34 2.54 -26.27
C ALA A 9 -46.14 3.44 -25.28
N ALA A 10 -46.36 3.13 -24.01
CA ALA A 10 -45.33 3.14 -22.99
C ALA A 10 -45.88 2.38 -21.76
N VAL A 11 -45.33 1.20 -21.55
CA VAL A 11 -45.49 0.44 -20.31
C VAL A 11 -44.55 1.08 -19.29
N VAL A 12 -45.12 1.32 -18.11
CA VAL A 12 -44.54 1.90 -16.91
C VAL A 12 -43.22 1.21 -16.56
N SER A 13 -42.12 1.97 -16.63
CA SER A 13 -40.82 1.56 -16.13
C SER A 13 -40.72 1.84 -14.63
N LEU A 14 -41.01 0.83 -13.82
CA LEU A 14 -40.44 0.70 -12.47
C LEU A 14 -39.56 -0.56 -12.50
N VAL A 15 -38.34 -0.40 -13.02
CA VAL A 15 -37.32 -1.43 -12.89
C VAL A 15 -36.77 -1.32 -11.47
N ALA A 16 -37.22 -2.22 -10.59
CA ALA A 16 -36.51 -2.54 -9.37
C ALA A 16 -35.21 -3.26 -9.76
N CYS A 17 -34.05 -2.68 -9.41
CA CYS A 17 -32.79 -3.41 -9.50
C CYS A 17 -32.79 -4.51 -8.43
N GLU A 18 -32.94 -5.76 -8.86
CA GLU A 18 -32.65 -6.94 -8.03
C GLU A 18 -31.14 -6.94 -7.73
N TYR A 19 -30.75 -6.73 -6.46
CA TYR A 19 -29.38 -6.91 -6.01
C TYR A 19 -29.14 -8.41 -5.81
N ASN A 20 -28.60 -9.06 -6.83
CA ASN A 20 -28.21 -10.48 -6.76
C ASN A 20 -26.82 -10.60 -6.12
N HIS A 21 -26.77 -10.89 -4.82
CA HIS A 21 -25.52 -11.25 -4.13
C HIS A 21 -25.12 -12.67 -4.54
N SER A 22 -24.38 -12.76 -5.64
CA SER A 22 -23.57 -13.94 -5.91
C SER A 22 -22.47 -13.99 -4.84
N GLU A 23 -22.46 -15.06 -4.04
CA GLU A 23 -21.41 -15.26 -3.02
C GLU A 23 -20.03 -15.15 -3.67
N LEU A 24 -19.24 -14.18 -3.19
CA LEU A 24 -17.86 -14.01 -3.62
C LEU A 24 -17.09 -15.30 -3.31
N PRO A 25 -16.24 -15.80 -4.23
CA PRO A 25 -15.43 -16.97 -3.94
C PRO A 25 -14.55 -16.69 -2.72
N LYS A 26 -14.59 -17.61 -1.74
CA LYS A 26 -13.76 -17.52 -0.54
C LYS A 26 -12.29 -17.39 -0.96
N PRO A 27 -11.48 -16.54 -0.28
CA PRO A 27 -10.04 -16.47 -0.55
C PRO A 27 -9.44 -17.87 -0.42
N LYS A 28 -8.80 -18.33 -1.50
CA LYS A 28 -7.95 -19.53 -1.47
C LYS A 28 -6.85 -19.30 -0.42
N GLU A 29 -6.85 -20.09 0.66
CA GLU A 29 -5.73 -20.16 1.57
C GLU A 29 -4.51 -20.63 0.78
N GLN A 30 -3.60 -19.70 0.50
CA GLN A 30 -2.40 -19.98 -0.26
C GLN A 30 -1.30 -20.43 0.71
N ASN A 31 -1.31 -21.72 1.02
CA ASN A 31 -0.21 -22.36 1.73
C ASN A 31 0.93 -22.60 0.74
N ASN A 32 1.85 -21.64 0.60
CA ASN A 32 3.05 -21.78 -0.23
C ASN A 32 4.29 -21.49 0.60
N SER A 33 4.87 -22.56 1.13
CA SER A 33 6.26 -22.60 1.56
C SER A 33 7.15 -22.64 0.32
N ASN A 34 7.66 -21.48 -0.09
CA ASN A 34 8.88 -21.28 -0.89
C ASN A 34 9.22 -19.78 -0.93
N ASN A 35 10.07 -19.38 0.02
CA ASN A 35 10.43 -18.00 0.39
C ASN A 35 11.41 -17.30 -0.59
N SER A 36 11.24 -17.43 -1.91
CA SER A 36 12.13 -16.76 -2.88
C SER A 36 11.81 -15.27 -3.08
N ASN A 37 10.66 -14.79 -2.59
CA ASN A 37 10.23 -13.39 -2.67
C ASN A 37 10.13 -12.71 -1.30
N GLN A 38 10.58 -13.37 -0.22
CA GLN A 38 10.54 -12.74 1.10
C GLN A 38 11.60 -11.64 1.16
N ILE A 39 11.18 -10.43 1.48
CA ILE A 39 12.08 -9.30 1.72
C ILE A 39 11.97 -8.83 3.16
N THR A 40 13.07 -8.29 3.64
CA THR A 40 13.33 -8.12 5.07
C THR A 40 13.94 -6.76 5.31
N TYR A 41 13.84 -6.27 6.54
CA TYR A 41 14.43 -5.00 6.92
C TYR A 41 15.94 -5.01 6.68
N ASN A 42 16.64 -5.97 7.27
CA ASN A 42 18.10 -6.01 7.18
C ASN A 42 18.61 -6.30 5.77
N GLY A 43 17.89 -7.10 4.98
CA GLY A 43 18.31 -7.47 3.63
C GLY A 43 17.99 -6.41 2.58
N HIS A 44 16.93 -5.63 2.75
CA HIS A 44 16.34 -4.87 1.65
C HIS A 44 16.02 -3.41 2.01
N THR A 45 15.25 -3.17 3.09
CA THR A 45 14.72 -1.81 3.33
C THR A 45 15.57 -0.96 4.27
N LYS A 46 16.46 -1.54 5.08
CA LYS A 46 17.34 -0.79 6.00
C LYS A 46 18.11 0.31 5.27
N ARG A 47 18.63 0.02 4.07
CA ARG A 47 19.34 1.01 3.25
C ARG A 47 18.47 2.21 2.90
N LEU A 48 17.16 2.01 2.70
CA LEU A 48 16.23 3.10 2.40
C LEU A 48 16.10 4.03 3.62
N PHE A 49 15.95 3.47 4.82
CA PHE A 49 15.90 4.26 6.06
C PHE A 49 17.22 5.01 6.31
N ASP A 50 18.36 4.33 6.13
CA ASP A 50 19.69 4.92 6.29
C ASP A 50 19.94 6.07 5.29
N THR A 51 19.42 5.95 4.07
CA THR A 51 19.65 6.94 3.00
C THR A 51 18.71 8.13 3.12
N TYR A 52 17.42 7.87 3.38
CA TYR A 52 16.37 8.87 3.20
C TYR A 52 15.82 9.43 4.53
N CYS A 53 15.93 8.70 5.64
CA CYS A 53 15.16 9.00 6.85
C CYS A 53 16.04 9.50 8.01
N ILE A 54 17.15 8.82 8.31
CA ILE A 54 17.87 9.02 9.58
C ILE A 54 18.53 10.40 9.71
N SER A 55 18.79 11.12 8.61
CA SER A 55 19.37 12.48 8.68
C SER A 55 18.49 13.44 9.49
N CYS A 56 17.19 13.21 9.50
CA CYS A 56 16.21 13.97 10.29
C CYS A 56 15.64 13.15 11.44
N HIS A 57 15.52 11.83 11.29
CA HIS A 57 14.87 10.91 12.24
C HIS A 57 15.85 10.14 13.14
N ALA A 58 17.10 10.58 13.27
CA ALA A 58 18.02 10.04 14.27
C ALA A 58 17.87 10.75 15.63
N PRO A 59 18.26 10.11 16.74
CA PRO A 59 18.40 10.80 18.03
C PRO A 59 19.26 12.07 17.89
N GLY A 60 18.73 13.20 18.37
CA GLY A 60 19.40 14.50 18.27
C GLY A 60 19.21 15.25 16.94
N ALA A 61 18.53 14.66 15.95
CA ALA A 61 18.17 15.34 14.70
C ALA A 61 16.80 16.06 14.80
N THR A 62 16.43 16.79 13.74
CA THR A 62 15.27 17.70 13.74
C THR A 62 13.92 17.01 13.96
N GLN A 63 13.79 15.73 13.63
CA GLN A 63 12.60 14.89 13.80
C GLN A 63 12.83 13.71 14.75
N ALA A 64 13.72 13.87 15.74
CA ALA A 64 14.08 12.83 16.71
C ALA A 64 12.91 12.30 17.57
N ASN A 65 11.76 12.98 17.58
CA ASN A 65 10.53 12.51 18.24
C ASN A 65 9.86 11.33 17.50
N PHE A 66 10.31 11.02 16.28
CA PHE A 66 9.95 9.82 15.53
C PHE A 66 11.25 9.14 15.08
N PRO A 67 11.96 8.45 15.98
CA PRO A 67 13.24 7.85 15.61
C PRO A 67 13.02 6.71 14.60
N LEU A 68 13.95 6.55 13.64
CA LEU A 68 13.90 5.52 12.59
C LEU A 68 15.27 4.85 12.35
N THR A 69 16.06 4.71 13.42
CA THR A 69 17.45 4.23 13.34
C THR A 69 17.60 2.72 13.53
N THR A 70 16.65 2.09 14.22
CA THR A 70 16.64 0.65 14.47
C THR A 70 15.39 -0.02 13.90
N TYR A 71 15.44 -1.34 13.71
CA TYR A 71 14.27 -2.10 13.29
C TYR A 71 13.09 -1.91 14.26
N GLN A 72 13.33 -1.91 15.58
CA GLN A 72 12.26 -1.76 16.58
C GLN A 72 11.54 -0.41 16.43
N GLU A 73 12.31 0.66 16.20
CA GLU A 73 11.77 2.00 15.97
C GLU A 73 10.99 2.06 14.65
N VAL A 74 11.54 1.49 13.57
CA VAL A 74 10.89 1.49 12.25
C VAL A 74 9.61 0.64 12.24
N SER A 75 9.67 -0.57 12.79
CA SER A 75 8.54 -1.52 12.80
C SER A 75 7.34 -1.00 13.60
N ALA A 76 7.57 -0.18 14.63
CA ALA A 76 6.51 0.51 15.36
C ALA A 76 5.61 1.41 14.47
N TYR A 77 6.09 1.80 13.29
CA TYR A 77 5.37 2.65 12.33
C TYR A 77 5.07 1.97 10.99
N SER A 78 5.38 0.68 10.87
CA SER A 78 5.38 -0.08 9.61
C SER A 78 4.28 -1.14 9.52
N SER A 79 3.24 -1.04 10.36
CA SER A 79 2.02 -1.81 10.15
C SER A 79 1.37 -1.43 8.81
N GLN A 80 0.54 -2.30 8.24
CA GLN A 80 -0.30 -1.95 7.09
C GLN A 80 -1.16 -0.71 7.43
N GLY A 81 -1.11 0.32 6.57
CA GLY A 81 -1.73 1.63 6.84
C GLY A 81 -1.03 2.47 7.91
N GLY A 82 0.17 2.10 8.33
CA GLY A 82 0.99 2.83 9.30
C GLY A 82 1.59 4.12 8.75
N LEU A 83 2.26 4.88 9.61
CA LEU A 83 2.81 6.20 9.26
C LEU A 83 3.84 6.13 8.13
N ILE A 84 4.65 5.07 8.04
CA ILE A 84 5.61 4.90 6.94
C ILE A 84 4.88 4.81 5.60
N GLN A 85 3.83 3.98 5.52
CA GLN A 85 3.00 3.88 4.32
C GLN A 85 2.36 5.23 3.97
N ILE A 86 1.67 5.85 4.94
CA ILE A 86 0.93 7.10 4.71
C ILE A 86 1.85 8.22 4.23
N ARG A 87 3.02 8.40 4.85
CA ARG A 87 3.90 9.54 4.56
C ARG A 87 4.77 9.31 3.32
N VAL A 88 5.27 8.10 3.12
CA VAL A 88 6.24 7.81 2.05
C VAL A 88 5.55 7.36 0.76
N LEU A 89 4.47 6.58 0.87
CA LEU A 89 3.81 5.93 -0.26
C LEU A 89 2.52 6.65 -0.67
N ASP A 90 1.63 6.94 0.28
CA ASP A 90 0.32 7.53 -0.05
C ASP A 90 0.41 9.03 -0.33
N PHE A 91 1.04 9.79 0.57
CA PHE A 91 1.23 11.24 0.39
C PHE A 91 2.52 11.60 -0.34
N GLY A 92 3.54 10.72 -0.29
CA GLY A 92 4.83 10.99 -0.91
C GLY A 92 5.48 12.29 -0.43
N ASN A 93 5.28 12.65 0.84
CA ASN A 93 5.80 13.89 1.42
C ASN A 93 7.00 13.66 2.37
N MET A 94 7.46 12.42 2.46
CA MET A 94 8.68 12.04 3.16
C MET A 94 9.61 11.24 2.22
N PRO A 95 10.87 11.66 2.05
CA PRO A 95 11.45 12.90 2.56
C PRO A 95 10.73 14.15 2.03
N PRO A 96 10.83 15.33 2.69
CA PRO A 96 10.27 16.56 2.13
C PRO A 96 10.94 16.94 0.82
N THR A 97 10.20 17.61 -0.07
CA THR A 97 10.77 18.18 -1.30
C THR A 97 11.96 19.09 -0.97
N GLY A 98 13.09 18.85 -1.64
CA GLY A 98 14.33 19.59 -1.40
C GLY A 98 15.17 19.07 -0.23
N SER A 99 14.85 17.90 0.35
CA SER A 99 15.78 17.24 1.27
C SER A 99 17.11 16.93 0.57
N ALA A 100 18.20 16.91 1.34
CA ALA A 100 19.52 16.58 0.82
C ALA A 100 19.62 15.14 0.29
N SER A 101 18.78 14.22 0.79
CA SER A 101 18.70 12.83 0.32
C SER A 101 17.88 12.68 -0.96
N GLY A 102 17.14 13.71 -1.38
CA GLY A 102 16.22 13.63 -2.51
C GLY A 102 14.95 12.85 -2.18
N GLN A 103 14.30 12.33 -3.23
CA GLN A 103 13.09 11.51 -3.11
C GLN A 103 13.42 10.06 -3.44
N LEU A 104 12.68 9.12 -2.85
CA LEU A 104 12.74 7.73 -3.25
C LEU A 104 12.29 7.60 -4.71
N THR A 105 13.02 6.81 -5.49
CA THR A 105 12.61 6.35 -6.81
C THR A 105 11.40 5.43 -6.72
N GLN A 106 10.72 5.19 -7.84
CA GLN A 106 9.58 4.28 -7.85
C GLN A 106 9.97 2.85 -7.41
N ALA A 107 11.12 2.34 -7.88
CA ALA A 107 11.59 1.01 -7.50
C ALA A 107 11.87 0.87 -5.98
N GLU A 108 12.36 1.94 -5.34
CA GLU A 108 12.57 1.96 -3.88
C GLU A 108 11.24 2.04 -3.12
N LYS A 109 10.26 2.79 -3.64
CA LYS A 109 8.89 2.79 -3.09
C LYS A 109 8.23 1.43 -3.23
N ASP A 110 8.40 0.75 -4.36
CA ASP A 110 7.87 -0.60 -4.60
C ASP A 110 8.52 -1.62 -3.64
N THR A 111 9.83 -1.48 -3.40
CA THR A 111 10.56 -2.31 -2.41
C THR A 111 10.02 -2.07 -1.00
N LEU A 112 9.78 -0.81 -0.62
CA LEU A 112 9.21 -0.47 0.68
C LEU A 112 7.77 -1.00 0.82
N GLN A 113 6.94 -0.84 -0.20
CA GLN A 113 5.56 -1.34 -0.22
C GLN A 113 5.53 -2.86 -0.04
N LEU A 114 6.33 -3.60 -0.83
CA LEU A 114 6.39 -5.06 -0.73
C LEU A 114 6.79 -5.53 0.67
N TRP A 115 7.70 -4.81 1.34
CA TRP A 115 8.13 -5.17 2.69
C TRP A 115 7.04 -4.92 3.72
N LEU A 116 6.31 -3.81 3.60
CA LEU A 116 5.14 -3.53 4.44
C LEU A 116 4.03 -4.57 4.24
N ASP A 117 3.77 -4.96 2.99
CA ASP A 117 2.76 -5.97 2.63
C ASP A 117 3.10 -7.36 3.20
N GLN A 118 4.39 -7.65 3.40
CA GLN A 118 4.87 -8.89 4.04
C GLN A 118 4.90 -8.82 5.57
N GLY A 119 4.37 -7.74 6.17
CA GLY A 119 4.31 -7.58 7.62
C GLY A 119 5.58 -7.02 8.22
N ALA A 120 6.38 -6.28 7.44
CA ALA A 120 7.56 -5.55 7.89
C ALA A 120 8.58 -6.44 8.62
N LEU A 121 8.92 -7.59 8.05
CA LEU A 121 9.81 -8.60 8.66
C LEU A 121 11.23 -8.07 8.91
N GLU A 122 11.85 -8.46 10.03
CA GLU A 122 13.23 -8.08 10.35
C GLU A 122 14.28 -8.83 9.51
N GLN A 123 14.10 -10.17 9.38
CA GLN A 123 15.03 -11.15 8.80
C GLN A 123 14.28 -12.24 8.03
#